data_AF-A0A5B9YAH8-F1
#
_entry.id   AF-A0A5B9YAH8-F1
#
_cell.length_a   1.000
_cell.length_b   1.000
_cell.length_c   1.000
_cell.angle_alpha   90.00
_cell.angle_beta   90.00
_cell.angle_gamma   90.00
#
_symmetry.space_group_name_H-M   'P 1'
#
loop_
_entity.id
_entity.type
_entity.pdbx_description
1 polymer ?
#
loop_
_entity_poly.entity_id
_entity_poly.type
_entity_poly.pdbx_seq_one_letter_code
_entity_poly.pdbx_strand_id
1 'polypeptide(L)'
;MIDKEMFELIKSVEPGANIEIDIKALDGLITLIGKYKGGLQQEGFYNPKSGGWSCYESEGWEPCYEFYFQEEGKRKIYIMQIGWKVEAIRIIK
;
A
#
# COMPACT_ATOMS: atom_id res chain seq x y z
N MET A 1 -1.52 -4.94 6.68
CA MET A 1 -1.95 -3.71 7.36
C MET A 1 -0.79 -2.73 7.34
N ILE A 2 -1.02 -1.52 6.84
CA ILE A 2 -0.10 -0.40 6.98
C ILE A 2 -0.22 0.01 8.45
N ASP A 3 0.87 -0.08 9.21
CA ASP A 3 0.85 0.45 10.56
C ASP A 3 0.72 1.98 10.54
N LYS A 4 0.39 2.55 11.69
CA LYS A 4 0.14 4.00 11.81
C LYS A 4 1.34 4.84 11.35
N GLU A 5 2.56 4.37 11.57
CA GLU A 5 3.78 5.09 11.20
C GLU A 5 3.93 5.17 9.69
N MET A 6 3.77 4.05 8.99
CA MET A 6 3.84 4.00 7.54
C MET A 6 2.68 4.73 6.87
N PHE A 7 1.50 4.75 7.50
CA PHE A 7 0.37 5.54 7.02
C PHE A 7 0.67 7.04 7.04
N GLU A 8 1.18 7.56 8.16
CA GLU A 8 1.58 8.97 8.27
C GLU A 8 2.78 9.30 7.36
N LEU A 9 3.70 8.35 7.15
CA LEU A 9 4.77 8.49 6.18
C LEU A 9 4.19 8.72 4.77
N ILE A 10 3.30 7.85 4.27
CA ILE A 10 2.71 7.98 2.93
C ILE A 10 1.96 9.31 2.78
N LYS A 11 1.27 9.78 3.83
CA LYS A 11 0.60 11.09 3.82
C LYS A 11 1.56 12.26 3.67
N SER A 12 2.79 12.12 4.17
CA SER A 12 3.82 13.15 4.06
C SER A 12 4.56 13.15 2.71
N VAL A 13 4.45 12.07 1.92
CA VAL A 13 5.11 11.98 0.62
C VAL A 13 4.43 12.91 -0.38
N GLU A 14 5.20 13.79 -1.00
CA GLU A 14 4.70 14.65 -2.08
C GLU A 14 4.50 13.85 -3.39
N PRO A 15 3.38 14.03 -4.10
CA PRO A 15 3.20 13.45 -5.43
C PRO A 15 4.36 13.82 -6.37
N GLY A 16 4.97 12.82 -6.99
CA GLY A 16 6.16 12.98 -7.84
C GLY A 16 7.47 12.59 -7.17
N ALA A 17 7.50 12.44 -5.85
CA ALA A 17 8.66 11.90 -5.13
C ALA A 17 9.00 10.48 -5.60
N ASN A 18 10.29 10.18 -5.73
CA ASN A 18 10.75 8.82 -5.94
C ASN A 18 10.71 8.08 -4.59
N ILE A 19 10.09 6.91 -4.58
CA ILE A 19 9.99 6.05 -3.41
C ILE A 19 10.39 4.62 -3.78
N GLU A 20 10.94 3.93 -2.80
CA GLU A 20 11.15 2.49 -2.77
C GLU A 20 10.11 1.86 -1.83
N ILE A 21 9.52 0.74 -2.24
CA ILE A 21 8.48 0.03 -1.49
C ILE A 21 8.87 -1.45 -1.40
N ASP A 22 8.93 -1.98 -0.18
CA ASP A 22 9.08 -3.42 0.07
C ASP A 22 7.70 -4.04 0.34
N ILE A 23 7.31 -5.01 -0.46
CA ILE A 23 6.01 -5.69 -0.40
C ILE A 23 6.23 -7.17 -0.11
N LYS A 24 5.64 -7.68 0.97
CA LYS A 24 5.57 -9.11 1.26
C LYS A 24 4.50 -9.77 0.38
N ALA A 25 4.96 -10.56 -0.57
CA ALA A 25 4.17 -11.45 -1.41
C ALA A 25 4.08 -12.85 -0.79
N LEU A 26 3.23 -13.71 -1.36
CA LEU A 26 3.17 -15.14 -1.00
C LEU A 26 4.54 -15.82 -1.13
N ASP A 27 5.30 -15.44 -2.16
CA ASP A 27 6.52 -16.16 -2.57
C ASP A 27 7.80 -15.49 -2.05
N GLY A 28 7.70 -14.37 -1.33
CA GLY A 28 8.89 -13.62 -0.90
C GLY A 28 8.65 -12.14 -0.66
N LEU A 29 9.75 -11.39 -0.61
CA LEU A 29 9.73 -9.93 -0.55
C LEU A 29 9.99 -9.38 -1.96
N ILE A 30 9.19 -8.41 -2.39
CA ILE A 30 9.34 -7.70 -3.66
C ILE A 30 9.67 -6.25 -3.35
N THR A 31 10.77 -5.74 -3.88
CA THR A 31 11.13 -4.32 -3.82
C THR A 31 10.76 -3.64 -5.13
N LEU A 32 10.00 -2.54 -5.05
CA LEU A 32 9.58 -1.73 -6.19
C LEU A 32 10.13 -0.32 -6.06
N ILE A 33 10.66 0.24 -7.15
CA ILE A 33 11.18 1.61 -7.20
C ILE A 33 10.40 2.41 -8.26
N GLY A 34 9.99 3.62 -7.89
CA GLY A 34 9.15 4.43 -8.76
C GLY A 34 8.64 5.71 -8.11
N LYS A 35 7.69 6.36 -8.79
CA LYS A 35 7.14 7.65 -8.36
C LYS A 35 5.84 7.46 -7.61
N TYR A 36 5.74 8.06 -6.43
CA TYR A 36 4.47 8.24 -5.75
C TYR A 36 3.56 9.19 -6.55
N LYS A 37 2.28 8.85 -6.68
CA LYS A 37 1.30 9.64 -7.42
C LYS A 37 0.16 10.18 -6.55
N GLY A 38 0.18 9.90 -5.25
CA GLY A 38 -0.87 10.32 -4.32
C GLY A 38 -1.91 9.24 -4.06
N GLY A 39 -3.07 9.70 -3.56
CA GLY A 39 -4.29 8.91 -3.48
C GLY A 39 -4.36 7.90 -2.35
N LEU A 40 -3.72 8.14 -1.20
CA LEU A 40 -3.93 7.37 0.02
C LEU A 40 -5.38 7.54 0.51
N GLN A 41 -6.25 6.62 0.11
CA GLN A 41 -7.68 6.63 0.44
C GLN A 41 -8.09 5.29 1.02
N GLN A 42 -9.07 5.31 1.94
CA GLN A 42 -9.65 4.09 2.47
C GLN A 42 -10.67 3.55 1.47
N GLU A 43 -10.42 2.36 0.92
CA GLU A 43 -11.23 1.73 -0.14
C GLU A 43 -11.98 0.49 0.37
N GLY A 44 -12.19 0.38 1.69
CA GLY A 44 -13.01 -0.67 2.30
C GLY A 44 -12.35 -1.33 3.51
N PHE A 45 -12.66 -2.62 3.70
CA PHE A 45 -12.25 -3.42 4.84
C PHE A 45 -11.84 -4.84 4.39
N TYR A 46 -10.84 -5.40 5.06
CA TYR A 46 -10.31 -6.74 4.82
C TYR A 46 -10.45 -7.61 6.06
N ASN A 47 -10.79 -8.88 5.86
CA ASN A 47 -10.83 -9.87 6.92
C ASN A 47 -9.53 -10.70 6.93
N PRO A 48 -8.66 -10.54 7.93
CA PRO A 48 -7.40 -11.29 8.00
C PRO A 48 -7.59 -12.78 8.26
N LYS A 49 -8.74 -13.21 8.80
CA LYS A 49 -9.03 -14.63 9.08
C LYS A 49 -9.52 -15.37 7.83
N SER A 50 -10.34 -14.72 7.00
CA SER A 50 -10.95 -15.36 5.82
C SER A 50 -10.29 -14.95 4.49
N GLY A 51 -9.46 -13.91 4.48
CA GLY A 51 -8.88 -13.35 3.26
C GLY A 51 -9.88 -12.57 2.40
N GLY A 52 -11.11 -12.34 2.88
CA GLY A 52 -12.16 -11.63 2.16
C GLY A 52 -12.01 -10.10 2.21
N TRP A 53 -12.65 -9.41 1.27
CA TRP A 53 -12.74 -7.95 1.22
C TRP A 53 -14.20 -7.49 1.06
N SER A 54 -14.51 -6.30 1.59
CA SER A 54 -15.85 -5.71 1.65
C SER A 54 -15.77 -4.18 1.66
N CYS A 55 -16.74 -3.52 1.04
CA CYS A 55 -16.93 -2.07 1.19
C CYS A 55 -17.56 -1.68 2.54
N TYR A 56 -18.07 -2.66 3.30
CA TYR A 56 -18.76 -2.45 4.57
C TYR A 56 -17.91 -2.97 5.73
N GLU A 57 -17.92 -2.21 6.83
CA GLU A 57 -17.27 -2.59 8.08
C GLU A 57 -17.97 -3.80 8.70
N SER A 58 -17.18 -4.69 9.31
CA SER A 58 -17.66 -5.85 10.04
C SER A 58 -16.68 -6.20 11.17
N GLU A 59 -17.18 -6.87 12.21
CA GLU A 59 -16.39 -7.16 13.41
C GLU A 59 -15.12 -7.97 13.06
N GLY A 60 -13.97 -7.47 13.49
CA GLY A 60 -12.67 -8.11 13.25
C GLY A 60 -12.10 -7.91 11.84
N TRP A 61 -12.69 -7.01 11.05
CA TRP A 61 -12.14 -6.57 9.77
C TRP A 61 -11.28 -5.31 9.95
N GLU A 62 -10.27 -5.16 9.12
CA GLU A 62 -9.28 -4.07 9.18
C GLU A 62 -9.46 -3.13 7.98
N PRO A 63 -9.28 -1.80 8.14
CA PRO A 63 -9.35 -0.87 7.02
C PRO A 63 -8.32 -1.18 5.92
N CYS A 64 -8.78 -1.10 4.67
CA CYS A 64 -7.91 -1.18 3.50
C CYS A 64 -7.64 0.20 2.93
N TYR A 65 -6.38 0.43 2.58
CA TYR A 65 -5.97 1.64 1.90
C TYR A 65 -5.42 1.31 0.52
N GLU A 66 -5.76 2.17 -0.44
CA GLU A 66 -5.16 2.21 -1.76
C GLU A 66 -4.24 3.42 -1.86
N PHE A 67 -3.14 3.30 -2.59
CA PHE A 67 -2.38 4.44 -3.07
C PHE A 67 -1.74 4.17 -4.42
N TYR A 68 -1.35 5.25 -5.10
CA TYR A 68 -0.94 5.22 -6.50
C TYR A 68 0.57 5.30 -6.63
N PHE A 69 1.12 4.37 -7.41
CA PHE A 69 2.54 4.25 -7.66
C PHE A 69 2.80 4.06 -9.15
N GLN A 70 3.88 4.64 -9.67
CA GLN A 70 4.34 4.40 -11.04
C GLN A 70 5.77 3.87 -11.00
N GLU A 71 5.93 2.57 -11.24
CA GLU A 71 7.23 1.93 -11.36
C GLU A 71 7.99 2.51 -12.55
N GLU A 72 9.31 2.72 -12.40
CA GLU A 72 10.14 3.30 -13.45
C GLU A 72 10.10 2.47 -14.74
N GLY A 73 9.88 3.13 -15.88
CA GLY A 73 9.80 2.47 -17.19
C GLY A 73 8.60 1.52 -17.39
N LYS A 74 7.67 1.45 -16.43
CA LYS A 74 6.59 0.46 -16.39
C LYS A 74 5.23 1.10 -16.10
N ARG A 75 4.24 0.23 -15.86
CA ARG A 75 2.82 0.55 -15.64
C ARG A 75 2.59 1.30 -14.32
N LYS A 76 1.45 1.97 -14.25
CA LYS A 76 0.86 2.42 -12.98
C LYS A 76 0.45 1.19 -12.17
N ILE A 77 0.79 1.17 -10.89
CA ILE A 77 0.49 0.11 -9.93
C ILE A 77 -0.42 0.71 -8.87
N TYR A 78 -1.53 0.01 -8.63
CA TYR A 78 -2.43 0.26 -7.52
C TYR A 78 -2.00 -0.66 -6.40
N ILE A 79 -1.58 -0.08 -5.28
CA ILE A 79 -1.22 -0.88 -4.10
C ILE A 79 -2.42 -0.82 -3.17
N MET A 80 -3.33 -1.77 -3.40
CA MET A 80 -4.44 -2.06 -2.49
C MET A 80 -3.95 -3.13 -1.51
N GLN A 81 -3.91 -2.83 -0.22
CA GLN A 81 -3.54 -3.85 0.77
C GLN A 81 -4.69 -4.86 0.98
N ILE A 82 -4.76 -5.87 0.11
CA ILE A 82 -5.53 -7.10 0.34
C ILE A 82 -4.52 -8.25 0.28
N GLY A 83 -4.15 -8.84 1.41
CA GLY A 83 -3.28 -10.02 1.47
C GLY A 83 -1.79 -9.79 1.13
N TRP A 84 -1.38 -8.58 0.73
CA TRP A 84 0.03 -8.20 0.53
C TRP A 84 0.38 -7.13 1.56
N LYS A 85 1.36 -7.41 2.42
CA LYS A 85 1.79 -6.49 3.48
C LYS A 85 2.92 -5.63 2.94
N VAL A 86 2.69 -4.32 2.84
CA VAL A 86 3.79 -3.37 2.67
C VAL A 86 4.60 -3.42 3.96
N GLU A 87 5.88 -3.74 3.87
CA GLU A 87 6.79 -3.89 5.00
C GLU A 87 7.59 -2.60 5.23
N ALA A 88 7.93 -1.87 4.16
CA ALA A 88 8.65 -0.62 4.26
C ALA A 88 8.37 0.29 3.06
N ILE A 89 8.44 1.60 3.29
CA ILE A 89 8.47 2.63 2.26
C ILE A 89 9.63 3.57 2.59
N ARG A 90 10.44 3.91 1.58
CA ARG A 90 11.59 4.82 1.71
C ARG A 90 11.53 5.87 0.62
N ILE A 91 11.66 7.15 0.99
CA ILE A 91 11.83 8.22 0.00
C ILE A 91 13.29 8.21 -0.46
N ILE A 92 13.51 8.12 -1.76
CA ILE A 92 14.85 8.09 -2.36
C ILE A 92 15.08 9.40 -3.13
N LYS A 93 16.27 9.98 -2.97
CA LYS A 93 16.67 11.26 -3.58
C LYS A 93 17.27 11.06 -4.97
#